data_AF-A0AA94FAP7-F1
#
_entry.id   AF-A0AA94FAP7-F1
#
_cell.length_a   1.000
_cell.length_b   1.000
_cell.length_c   1.000
_cell.angle_alpha   90.00
_cell.angle_beta   90.00
_cell.angle_gamma   90.00
#
_symmetry.space_group_name_H-M   'P 1'
#
loop_
_entity.id
_entity.type
_entity.pdbx_description
1 polymer ?
#
loop_
_entity_poly.entity_id
_entity_poly.type
_entity_poly.pdbx_seq_one_letter_code
_entity_poly.pdbx_strand_id
1 'polypeptide(L)'
;MKSFRVVNAKFRILKGGKIGLSLSISLVVSSLILNQSAHAETFFDNEWTTGTTFTTPDVTATARSNTGTNTGTYNQISTTENIIFRPDRVAQSYTGVSDFEVFGTNSVSVASDGTTGTGTNLIADGTYIDGGGGTATNNDRAFYQSLNPDTDFTVTLTSGSTVNNIVKETSTYYYVDSTTGYTSSSDAYVANIVFSGSNTVYGTTNIDDGNIKLNDSVTFTGTVDAGSISVDTTNTIIFNSDVDLTAGTTDAMNFSVDGEVLLNEDFTGNITSGGDNLGTVTIVGNGTGKEQIITGNIGTSTSSDIGILNIGSDTIDSNYSRTVIYGDVYANSTVLNNNGTTNSSTLVLADGSNITSTITTADANMGIITLDGSSTVSGSVGSSGALLKEINAGANGSSSTFSSDVYATNLDVEGTGTVNLNGDYTGTAIRYNADGTVVLANGSDVNSAITTATTNTGTLTLNGSSTVSGSVGSSGALLKEINAGANGSSSTFSSDVYATNLDVEGTGTVNLNGDYTGTAIRYNADGTVVLANGSDVNSAITTATTNTGTLTLNGS
;
A
#
# COMPACT_ATOMS: atom_id res chain seq x y z
N MET A 1 -26.73 -21.71 42.15
CA MET A 1 -27.64 -22.83 41.80
C MET A 1 -27.75 -22.90 40.30
N LYS A 2 -27.31 -24.00 39.66
CA LYS A 2 -27.36 -24.17 38.19
C LYS A 2 -28.61 -24.91 37.66
N SER A 3 -29.53 -25.35 38.53
CA SER A 3 -30.98 -25.43 38.29
C SER A 3 -31.69 -25.72 39.62
N PHE A 4 -33.02 -25.53 39.69
CA PHE A 4 -33.83 -26.06 40.79
C PHE A 4 -35.12 -26.69 40.25
N ARG A 5 -35.55 -27.79 40.87
CA ARG A 5 -36.79 -28.49 40.51
C ARG A 5 -37.74 -28.48 41.71
N VAL A 6 -38.93 -27.93 41.54
CA VAL A 6 -40.01 -27.99 42.54
C VAL A 6 -40.70 -29.36 42.42
N VAL A 7 -40.77 -30.12 43.51
CA VAL A 7 -41.59 -31.34 43.57
C VAL A 7 -42.56 -31.23 44.75
N ASN A 8 -43.86 -31.40 44.47
CA ASN A 8 -45.01 -31.32 45.40
C ASN A 8 -45.27 -29.96 46.08
N ALA A 9 -45.53 -28.92 45.29
CA ALA A 9 -46.13 -27.70 45.82
C ALA A 9 -47.66 -27.87 45.98
N LYS A 10 -48.16 -27.97 47.22
CA LYS A 10 -49.58 -27.78 47.53
C LYS A 10 -49.84 -26.31 47.84
N PHE A 11 -50.54 -25.62 46.95
CA PHE A 11 -50.97 -24.23 47.19
C PHE A 11 -52.30 -24.21 47.93
N ARG A 12 -52.34 -23.56 49.10
CA ARG A 12 -53.58 -23.16 49.75
C ARG A 12 -53.77 -21.67 49.53
N ILE A 13 -54.68 -21.30 48.62
CA ILE A 13 -55.05 -19.91 48.39
C ILE A 13 -56.10 -19.54 49.44
N LEU A 14 -55.73 -18.69 50.40
CA LEU A 14 -56.73 -18.01 51.22
C LEU A 14 -57.29 -16.82 50.41
N LYS A 15 -58.63 -16.71 50.34
CA LYS A 15 -59.32 -15.63 49.63
C LYS A 15 -58.93 -14.27 50.22
N GLY A 16 -58.27 -13.45 49.40
CA GLY A 16 -58.09 -12.02 49.66
C GLY A 16 -56.65 -11.61 49.99
N GLY A 17 -55.74 -11.67 49.02
CA GLY A 17 -54.41 -11.06 49.15
C GLY A 17 -53.70 -10.98 47.79
N LYS A 18 -53.29 -9.78 47.38
CA LYS A 18 -52.49 -9.53 46.17
C LYS A 18 -51.13 -10.23 46.30
N ILE A 19 -50.71 -11.00 45.29
CA ILE A 19 -49.37 -11.62 45.22
C ILE A 19 -48.46 -10.73 44.38
N GLY A 20 -47.49 -10.07 45.04
CA GLY A 20 -46.23 -9.70 44.42
C GLY A 20 -45.21 -10.79 44.76
N LEU A 21 -44.67 -11.46 43.75
CA LEU A 21 -43.61 -12.45 43.90
C LEU A 21 -42.27 -11.69 43.93
N SER A 22 -41.67 -11.50 45.11
CA SER A 22 -40.28 -11.00 45.21
C SER A 22 -39.34 -12.18 45.45
N LEU A 23 -38.52 -12.49 44.46
CA LEU A 23 -37.43 -13.45 44.58
C LEU A 23 -36.20 -12.71 45.14
N SER A 24 -35.95 -12.84 46.45
CA SER A 24 -34.80 -12.20 47.11
C SER A 24 -33.60 -13.14 47.12
N ILE A 25 -32.59 -12.91 46.28
CA ILE A 25 -31.25 -13.51 46.46
C ILE A 25 -30.48 -12.62 47.45
N SER A 26 -30.03 -13.20 48.56
CA SER A 26 -29.20 -12.52 49.55
C SER A 26 -27.74 -12.88 49.29
N LEU A 27 -26.96 -11.89 48.82
CA LEU A 27 -25.52 -12.00 48.57
C LEU A 27 -24.78 -11.65 49.87
N VAL A 28 -24.13 -12.62 50.50
CA VAL A 28 -23.34 -12.42 51.73
C VAL A 28 -21.88 -12.17 51.36
N VAL A 29 -21.47 -10.90 51.44
CA VAL A 29 -20.14 -10.36 51.75
C VAL A 29 -18.90 -11.22 51.39
N SER A 30 -18.79 -11.61 50.13
CA SER A 30 -17.50 -11.63 49.43
C SER A 30 -17.74 -10.85 48.15
N SER A 31 -16.92 -9.83 47.93
CA SER A 31 -16.96 -8.94 46.77
C SER A 31 -17.05 -9.77 45.49
N LEU A 32 -18.26 -9.88 44.93
CA LEU A 32 -18.47 -10.32 43.56
C LEU A 32 -18.01 -9.17 42.68
N ILE A 33 -16.70 -9.12 42.45
CA ILE A 33 -16.11 -8.25 41.46
C ILE A 33 -16.50 -8.83 40.10
N LEU A 34 -17.57 -8.31 39.51
CA LEU A 34 -17.84 -8.47 38.08
C LEU A 34 -16.82 -7.60 37.32
N ASN A 35 -15.56 -8.04 37.27
CA ASN A 35 -14.52 -7.48 36.41
C ASN A 35 -14.65 -8.05 34.99
N GLN A 36 -15.86 -8.03 34.42
CA GLN A 36 -15.98 -8.11 32.97
C GLN A 36 -16.38 -6.71 32.52
N SER A 37 -15.40 -5.97 32.01
CA SER A 37 -15.64 -4.78 31.21
C SER A 37 -16.74 -5.10 30.22
N ALA A 38 -17.87 -4.41 30.29
CA ALA A 38 -19.09 -4.77 29.57
C ALA A 38 -18.98 -4.68 28.02
N HIS A 39 -17.78 -4.45 27.47
CA HIS A 39 -17.56 -4.11 26.06
C HIS A 39 -16.19 -4.59 25.50
N ALA A 40 -15.64 -5.74 25.94
CA ALA A 40 -14.49 -6.37 25.27
C ALA A 40 -14.36 -7.87 25.54
N GLU A 41 -13.95 -8.64 24.53
CA GLU A 41 -13.45 -10.01 24.65
C GLU A 41 -11.92 -9.98 24.57
N THR A 42 -11.27 -10.34 25.68
CA THR A 42 -9.81 -10.48 25.71
C THR A 42 -9.44 -11.92 25.37
N PHE A 43 -8.52 -12.08 24.42
CA PHE A 43 -7.97 -13.37 24.03
C PHE A 43 -6.59 -13.57 24.64
N PHE A 44 -6.31 -14.84 24.93
CA PHE A 44 -5.01 -15.34 25.37
C PHE A 44 -4.56 -14.89 26.76
N ASP A 45 -5.47 -14.35 27.57
CA ASP A 45 -5.22 -13.86 28.94
C ASP A 45 -5.48 -14.92 30.03
N ASN A 46 -5.62 -16.20 29.64
CA ASN A 46 -5.86 -17.28 30.58
C ASN A 46 -4.75 -17.32 31.64
N GLU A 47 -5.13 -17.08 32.90
CA GLU A 47 -4.21 -17.14 34.03
C GLU A 47 -3.52 -18.51 34.09
N TRP A 48 -2.23 -18.48 34.43
CA TRP A 48 -1.47 -19.68 34.71
C TRP A 48 -2.09 -20.48 35.86
N THR A 49 -1.84 -21.78 35.85
CA THR A 49 -2.27 -22.72 36.89
C THR A 49 -1.09 -23.12 37.76
N THR A 50 -1.36 -23.32 39.05
CA THR A 50 -0.40 -23.84 40.02
C THR A 50 -0.23 -25.33 39.82
N GLY A 51 1.01 -25.76 39.54
CA GLY A 51 1.39 -27.16 39.39
C GLY A 51 1.95 -27.76 40.69
N THR A 52 2.85 -28.72 40.54
CA THR A 52 3.53 -29.40 41.66
C THR A 52 4.30 -28.40 42.53
N THR A 53 4.16 -28.54 43.84
CA THR A 53 5.01 -27.85 44.82
C THR A 53 6.12 -28.78 45.27
N PHE A 54 7.36 -28.33 45.15
CA PHE A 54 8.56 -29.04 45.57
C PHE A 54 9.08 -28.40 46.86
N THR A 55 9.32 -29.21 47.88
CA THR A 55 9.71 -28.74 49.21
C THR A 55 10.84 -29.61 49.75
N THR A 56 11.93 -28.96 50.16
CA THR A 56 12.88 -29.47 51.16
C THR A 56 12.56 -28.80 52.51
N PRO A 57 13.26 -29.12 53.62
CA PRO A 57 13.03 -28.44 54.89
C PRO A 57 13.17 -26.90 54.81
N ASP A 58 14.06 -26.41 53.95
CA ASP A 58 14.48 -25.00 53.93
C ASP A 58 14.03 -24.22 52.68
N VAL A 59 13.84 -24.90 51.54
CA VAL A 59 13.38 -24.27 50.29
C VAL A 59 12.09 -24.89 49.75
N THR A 60 11.18 -24.04 49.30
CA THR A 60 9.95 -24.44 48.59
C THR A 60 9.81 -23.66 47.28
N ALA A 61 9.50 -24.37 46.20
CA ALA A 61 9.20 -23.79 44.91
C ALA A 61 7.97 -24.45 44.28
N THR A 62 7.10 -23.66 43.67
CA THR A 62 5.87 -24.16 43.05
C THR A 62 5.90 -23.95 41.54
N ALA A 63 5.74 -25.03 40.79
CA ALA A 63 5.62 -24.98 39.34
C ALA A 63 4.41 -24.15 38.92
N ARG A 64 4.55 -23.38 37.84
CA ARG A 64 3.44 -22.77 37.11
C ARG A 64 3.32 -23.42 35.74
N SER A 65 2.10 -23.57 35.25
CA SER A 65 1.87 -24.01 33.87
C SER A 65 0.77 -23.17 33.25
N ASN A 66 0.94 -22.77 32.01
CA ASN A 66 -0.15 -22.25 31.21
C ASN A 66 -0.53 -23.28 30.15
N THR A 67 -1.78 -23.75 30.14
CA THR A 67 -2.31 -24.66 29.12
C THR A 67 -3.07 -23.93 28.01
N GLY A 68 -2.96 -22.61 27.97
CA GLY A 68 -3.69 -21.73 27.07
C GLY A 68 -3.43 -22.05 25.60
N THR A 69 -4.40 -21.71 24.74
CA THR A 69 -4.31 -21.88 23.30
C THR A 69 -3.61 -20.67 22.67
N ASN A 70 -3.03 -20.84 21.50
CA ASN A 70 -2.56 -19.74 20.65
C ASN A 70 -3.59 -19.33 19.58
N THR A 71 -4.75 -20.01 19.56
CA THR A 71 -5.86 -19.72 18.66
C THR A 71 -7.14 -19.45 19.44
N GLY A 72 -7.95 -18.52 18.93
CA GLY A 72 -9.25 -18.14 19.46
C GLY A 72 -10.27 -17.96 18.35
N THR A 73 -11.55 -18.05 18.69
CA THR A 73 -12.66 -17.83 17.75
C THR A 73 -13.58 -16.75 18.30
N TYR A 74 -13.83 -15.71 17.51
CA TYR A 74 -14.82 -14.70 17.80
C TYR A 74 -16.05 -14.91 16.90
N ASN A 75 -17.24 -14.94 17.50
CA ASN A 75 -18.49 -15.23 16.81
C ASN A 75 -19.65 -14.33 17.26
N GLN A 76 -19.32 -13.19 17.85
CA GLN A 76 -20.30 -12.24 18.36
C GLN A 76 -20.68 -11.20 17.30
N ILE A 77 -21.87 -10.64 17.47
CA ILE A 77 -22.39 -9.55 16.66
C ILE A 77 -22.55 -8.34 17.59
N SER A 78 -21.47 -7.59 17.79
CA SER A 78 -21.44 -6.44 18.69
C SER A 78 -20.63 -5.30 18.10
N THR A 79 -21.27 -4.14 17.94
CA THR A 79 -20.61 -2.91 17.46
C THR A 79 -19.89 -2.14 18.56
N THR A 80 -19.92 -2.65 19.80
CA THR A 80 -19.31 -1.98 20.97
C THR A 80 -18.20 -2.80 21.60
N GLU A 81 -18.17 -4.10 21.32
CA GLU A 81 -17.21 -5.03 21.90
C GLU A 81 -15.90 -5.00 21.14
N ASN A 82 -14.79 -4.88 21.87
CA ASN A 82 -13.45 -4.95 21.29
C ASN A 82 -12.91 -6.38 21.35
N ILE A 83 -12.08 -6.76 20.38
CA ILE A 83 -11.19 -7.91 20.47
C ILE A 83 -9.83 -7.39 20.97
N ILE A 84 -9.35 -7.93 22.08
CA ILE A 84 -8.06 -7.54 22.67
C ILE A 84 -7.13 -8.76 22.68
N PHE A 85 -6.00 -8.68 21.98
CA PHE A 85 -4.92 -9.64 22.14
C PHE A 85 -4.10 -9.25 23.38
N ARG A 86 -4.10 -10.09 24.41
CA ARG A 86 -3.25 -9.90 25.60
C ARG A 86 -2.72 -11.24 26.12
N PRO A 87 -1.68 -11.80 25.48
CA PRO A 87 -1.12 -13.08 25.90
C PRO A 87 -0.56 -13.05 27.32
N ASP A 88 -1.03 -13.95 28.18
CA ASP A 88 -0.44 -14.28 29.48
C ASP A 88 0.21 -15.68 29.37
N ARG A 89 1.53 -15.84 29.57
CA ARG A 89 2.26 -17.09 29.32
C ARG A 89 3.30 -17.38 30.40
N VAL A 90 3.58 -18.67 30.64
CA VAL A 90 4.67 -19.08 31.53
C VAL A 90 5.87 -19.47 30.67
N ALA A 91 6.94 -18.67 30.71
CA ALA A 91 8.15 -18.90 29.93
C ALA A 91 9.14 -19.84 30.63
N GLN A 92 9.17 -19.81 31.96
CA GLN A 92 9.96 -20.72 32.78
C GLN A 92 9.13 -21.24 33.94
N SER A 93 9.40 -22.46 34.39
CA SER A 93 8.68 -23.08 35.51
C SER A 93 9.58 -23.99 36.33
N TYR A 94 9.35 -24.00 37.64
CA TYR A 94 10.09 -24.85 38.57
C TYR A 94 9.84 -26.34 38.33
N THR A 95 10.92 -27.13 38.44
CA THR A 95 10.92 -28.59 38.27
C THR A 95 11.45 -29.34 39.48
N GLY A 96 11.98 -28.61 40.48
CA GLY A 96 12.49 -29.21 41.70
C GLY A 96 13.22 -28.20 42.58
N VAL A 97 13.62 -28.68 43.75
CA VAL A 97 14.48 -27.94 44.70
C VAL A 97 15.54 -28.87 45.27
N SER A 98 16.69 -28.31 45.64
CA SER A 98 17.74 -28.98 46.39
C SER A 98 18.23 -28.07 47.49
N ASP A 99 18.25 -28.63 48.69
CA ASP A 99 18.99 -28.10 49.82
C ASP A 99 20.48 -28.36 49.59
N PHE A 100 21.29 -27.30 49.61
CA PHE A 100 22.73 -27.36 49.38
C PHE A 100 23.50 -26.93 50.63
N GLU A 101 23.84 -27.89 51.50
CA GLU A 101 24.70 -27.63 52.66
C GLU A 101 26.20 -27.72 52.33
N VAL A 102 26.95 -26.62 52.51
CA VAL A 102 28.41 -26.59 52.28
C VAL A 102 29.18 -27.45 53.29
N PHE A 103 28.63 -27.63 54.50
CA PHE A 103 29.23 -28.46 55.56
C PHE A 103 28.17 -29.25 56.37
N GLY A 104 27.58 -30.28 55.76
CA GLY A 104 26.66 -31.22 56.43
C GLY A 104 26.32 -32.42 55.54
N THR A 105 26.16 -33.62 56.10
CA THR A 105 26.04 -34.88 55.33
C THR A 105 24.66 -35.17 54.72
N ASN A 106 23.71 -34.23 54.72
CA ASN A 106 22.32 -34.53 54.34
C ASN A 106 21.76 -33.55 53.29
N SER A 107 22.42 -33.36 52.14
CA SER A 107 21.78 -32.69 51.00
C SER A 107 20.59 -33.52 50.51
N VAL A 108 19.38 -32.96 50.59
CA VAL A 108 18.14 -33.61 50.11
C VAL A 108 17.71 -32.93 48.81
N SER A 109 17.66 -33.70 47.72
CA SER A 109 17.14 -33.24 46.42
C SER A 109 15.77 -33.82 46.15
N VAL A 110 14.79 -32.98 45.82
CA VAL A 110 13.47 -33.42 45.34
C VAL A 110 13.31 -32.91 43.90
N ALA A 111 13.50 -33.82 42.94
CA ALA A 111 13.29 -33.58 41.51
C ALA A 111 12.27 -34.57 40.95
N SER A 112 11.47 -34.15 39.97
CA SER A 112 10.78 -35.11 39.11
C SER A 112 11.77 -35.65 38.07
N ASP A 113 11.83 -36.98 37.95
CA ASP A 113 12.62 -37.77 37.01
C ASP A 113 12.63 -37.21 35.57
N GLY A 114 13.80 -37.21 34.92
CA GLY A 114 13.97 -36.93 33.49
C GLY A 114 14.45 -35.51 33.12
N THR A 115 15.77 -35.32 33.14
CA THR A 115 16.51 -34.18 32.55
C THR A 115 16.17 -33.92 31.08
N THR A 116 15.94 -32.66 30.70
CA THR A 116 16.65 -31.96 29.60
C THR A 116 16.34 -30.44 29.67
N GLY A 117 17.20 -29.62 30.30
CA GLY A 117 17.13 -28.15 30.18
C GLY A 117 17.14 -27.33 31.49
N THR A 118 17.71 -27.86 32.58
CA THR A 118 17.59 -27.24 33.91
C THR A 118 18.53 -26.05 34.10
N GLY A 119 17.99 -24.84 34.05
CA GLY A 119 18.62 -23.69 34.68
C GLY A 119 18.58 -23.84 36.20
N THR A 120 19.52 -23.21 36.90
CA THR A 120 19.54 -23.19 38.38
C THR A 120 19.33 -21.79 38.89
N ASN A 121 18.39 -21.66 39.81
CA ASN A 121 18.06 -20.44 40.51
C ASN A 121 18.62 -20.56 41.94
N LEU A 122 19.53 -19.65 42.30
CA LEU A 122 20.15 -19.65 43.63
C LEU A 122 19.27 -18.84 44.58
N ILE A 123 18.72 -19.52 45.58
CA ILE A 123 17.92 -18.90 46.64
C ILE A 123 18.85 -18.77 47.84
N ALA A 124 19.19 -17.52 48.18
CA ALA A 124 20.04 -17.25 49.33
C ALA A 124 19.34 -17.76 50.60
N ASP A 125 19.97 -18.73 51.26
CA ASP A 125 19.48 -19.26 52.52
C ASP A 125 20.63 -19.33 53.52
N GLY A 126 20.52 -18.52 54.57
CA GLY A 126 21.50 -18.48 55.66
C GLY A 126 22.92 -18.01 55.28
N THR A 127 23.82 -18.15 56.25
CA THR A 127 25.25 -17.83 56.11
C THR A 127 26.09 -18.90 56.80
N TYR A 128 27.21 -19.30 56.20
CA TYR A 128 28.18 -20.23 56.77
C TYR A 128 29.54 -19.55 56.96
N ILE A 129 30.42 -20.16 57.77
CA ILE A 129 31.80 -19.71 57.93
C ILE A 129 32.68 -20.50 56.96
N ASP A 130 33.35 -19.80 56.04
CA ASP A 130 34.25 -20.41 55.07
C ASP A 130 35.54 -20.96 55.73
N GLY A 131 36.32 -21.72 54.97
CA GLY A 131 37.58 -22.31 55.45
C GLY A 131 38.65 -21.30 55.86
N GLY A 132 38.45 -20.01 55.59
CA GLY A 132 39.30 -18.89 56.01
C GLY A 132 38.77 -18.12 57.22
N GLY A 133 37.61 -18.49 57.78
CA GLY A 133 36.98 -17.82 58.92
C GLY A 133 36.08 -16.62 58.54
N GLY A 134 35.82 -16.40 57.25
CA GLY A 134 34.89 -15.37 56.76
C GLY A 134 33.45 -15.86 56.70
N THR A 135 32.47 -14.97 56.89
CA THR A 135 31.04 -15.31 56.73
C THR A 135 30.66 -15.21 55.24
N ALA A 136 30.13 -16.30 54.68
CA ALA A 136 29.65 -16.39 53.30
C ALA A 136 28.18 -16.80 53.26
N THR A 137 27.44 -16.39 52.23
CA THR A 137 26.03 -16.77 52.02
C THR A 137 25.95 -18.20 51.51
N ASN A 138 25.11 -19.05 52.11
CA ASN A 138 24.76 -20.33 51.51
C ASN A 138 23.60 -20.14 50.52
N ASN A 139 23.53 -20.98 49.48
CA ASN A 139 22.49 -20.88 48.47
C ASN A 139 21.89 -22.24 48.18
N ASP A 140 20.60 -22.37 48.49
CA ASP A 140 19.76 -23.45 48.00
C ASP A 140 19.51 -23.28 46.50
N ARG A 141 19.11 -24.38 45.86
CA ARG A 141 18.87 -24.39 44.42
C ARG A 141 17.42 -24.73 44.13
N ALA A 142 16.74 -23.84 43.42
CA ALA A 142 15.53 -24.20 42.69
C ALA A 142 15.90 -24.50 41.23
N PHE A 143 15.45 -25.65 40.74
CA PHE A 143 15.62 -26.04 39.34
C PHE A 143 14.39 -25.58 38.57
N TYR A 144 14.62 -25.06 37.36
CA TYR A 144 13.56 -24.68 36.46
C TYR A 144 13.86 -25.13 35.04
N GLN A 145 12.80 -25.26 34.24
CA GLN A 145 12.88 -25.48 32.81
C GLN A 145 12.34 -24.26 32.05
N SER A 146 12.86 -24.03 30.85
CA SER A 146 12.24 -23.14 29.87
C SER A 146 11.11 -23.88 29.14
N LEU A 147 9.99 -23.20 28.93
CA LEU A 147 8.78 -23.76 28.31
C LEU A 147 8.55 -23.30 26.86
N ASN A 148 9.32 -22.32 26.38
CA ASN A 148 9.24 -21.75 25.02
C ASN A 148 7.78 -21.53 24.54
N PRO A 149 6.98 -20.74 25.28
CA PRO A 149 5.59 -20.46 24.90
C PRO A 149 5.47 -19.84 23.51
N ASP A 150 4.32 -20.05 22.87
CA ASP A 150 3.99 -19.45 21.58
C ASP A 150 4.11 -17.92 21.62
N THR A 151 4.49 -17.35 20.49
CA THR A 151 4.55 -15.90 20.24
C THR A 151 3.72 -15.48 19.03
N ASP A 152 3.08 -16.44 18.36
CA ASP A 152 2.15 -16.21 17.26
C ASP A 152 0.73 -16.54 17.72
N PHE A 153 -0.13 -15.53 17.74
CA PHE A 153 -1.49 -15.67 18.24
C PHE A 153 -2.50 -15.36 17.15
N THR A 154 -3.57 -16.16 17.04
CA THR A 154 -4.55 -16.00 15.96
C THR A 154 -5.98 -15.99 16.47
N VAL A 155 -6.74 -14.93 16.16
CA VAL A 155 -8.19 -14.89 16.38
C VAL A 155 -8.90 -15.04 15.04
N THR A 156 -9.85 -15.98 14.96
CA THR A 156 -10.69 -16.18 13.76
C THR A 156 -12.09 -15.63 13.98
N LEU A 157 -12.51 -14.69 13.14
CA LEU A 157 -13.88 -14.17 13.12
C LEU A 157 -14.74 -15.01 12.19
N THR A 158 -15.77 -15.63 12.76
CA THR A 158 -16.73 -16.43 12.00
C THR A 158 -17.68 -15.55 11.17
N SER A 159 -18.33 -16.12 10.16
CA SER A 159 -19.26 -15.36 9.30
C SER A 159 -20.37 -14.67 10.09
N GLY A 160 -20.63 -13.41 9.76
CA GLY A 160 -21.62 -12.53 10.39
C GLY A 160 -21.11 -11.79 11.62
N SER A 161 -19.86 -12.03 12.05
CA SER A 161 -19.34 -11.36 13.26
C SER A 161 -19.17 -9.87 13.03
N THR A 162 -19.44 -9.10 14.08
CA THR A 162 -19.15 -7.66 14.10
C THR A 162 -18.43 -7.31 15.38
N VAL A 163 -17.47 -6.40 15.26
CA VAL A 163 -16.58 -5.97 16.34
C VAL A 163 -16.41 -4.45 16.27
N ASN A 164 -16.17 -3.83 17.40
CA ASN A 164 -15.76 -2.43 17.48
C ASN A 164 -14.28 -2.30 17.10
N ASN A 165 -13.36 -2.43 18.05
CA ASN A 165 -11.92 -2.36 17.79
C ASN A 165 -11.27 -3.74 17.86
N ILE A 166 -10.17 -3.91 17.12
CA ILE A 166 -9.26 -5.06 17.26
C ILE A 166 -7.90 -4.48 17.66
N VAL A 167 -7.38 -4.86 18.82
CA VAL A 167 -6.23 -4.20 19.45
C VAL A 167 -5.21 -5.21 19.95
N LYS A 168 -3.92 -4.93 19.73
CA LYS A 168 -2.78 -5.59 20.36
C LYS A 168 -2.35 -4.83 21.63
N GLU A 169 -2.35 -5.50 22.78
CA GLU A 169 -1.84 -4.95 24.05
C GLU A 169 -0.49 -5.56 24.45
N THR A 170 0.13 -5.08 25.53
CA THR A 170 1.36 -5.70 26.05
C THR A 170 1.09 -7.11 26.57
N SER A 171 2.00 -8.05 26.28
CA SER A 171 1.93 -9.41 26.82
C SER A 171 2.44 -9.48 28.27
N THR A 172 2.23 -10.62 28.93
CA THR A 172 2.79 -10.94 30.24
C THR A 172 3.38 -12.34 30.19
N TYR A 173 4.72 -12.45 30.25
CA TYR A 173 5.45 -13.71 30.28
C TYR A 173 6.14 -13.88 31.64
N TYR A 174 5.89 -15.00 32.32
CA TYR A 174 6.48 -15.30 33.63
C TYR A 174 7.80 -16.05 33.51
N TYR A 175 8.82 -15.52 34.19
CA TYR A 175 10.18 -16.05 34.26
C TYR A 175 10.55 -16.39 35.70
N VAL A 176 11.48 -17.31 35.86
CA VAL A 176 12.01 -17.69 37.17
C VAL A 176 13.15 -16.75 37.54
N ASP A 177 13.05 -16.09 38.70
CA ASP A 177 14.01 -15.08 39.19
C ASP A 177 14.69 -15.51 40.49
N SER A 178 16.00 -15.28 40.61
CA SER A 178 16.83 -15.78 41.73
C SER A 178 16.51 -15.15 43.08
N THR A 179 15.79 -14.03 43.10
CA THR A 179 15.55 -13.25 44.30
C THR A 179 14.08 -13.29 44.71
N THR A 180 13.16 -13.25 43.73
CA THR A 180 11.72 -13.09 43.98
C THR A 180 10.87 -14.28 43.56
N GLY A 181 11.48 -15.37 43.09
CA GLY A 181 10.77 -16.57 42.66
C GLY A 181 10.28 -16.47 41.22
N TYR A 182 9.21 -15.71 40.96
CA TYR A 182 8.77 -15.39 39.60
C TYR A 182 8.78 -13.89 39.36
N THR A 183 9.22 -13.48 38.18
CA THR A 183 9.05 -12.15 37.62
C THR A 183 8.20 -12.22 36.36
N SER A 184 7.65 -11.08 35.93
CA SER A 184 6.92 -10.97 34.66
C SER A 184 7.59 -9.93 33.76
N SER A 185 7.68 -10.25 32.47
CA SER A 185 8.16 -9.37 31.40
C SER A 185 7.09 -9.23 30.32
N SER A 186 7.13 -8.14 29.56
CA SER A 186 6.40 -8.02 28.29
C SER A 186 7.34 -8.45 27.17
N ASP A 187 7.00 -9.55 26.50
CA ASP A 187 7.77 -10.08 25.38
C ASP A 187 7.03 -9.82 24.06
N ALA A 188 7.79 -9.72 22.97
CA ALA A 188 7.22 -9.50 21.64
C ALA A 188 6.38 -10.71 21.20
N TYR A 189 5.29 -10.43 20.49
CA TYR A 189 4.41 -11.42 19.90
C TYR A 189 3.70 -10.83 18.68
N VAL A 190 3.21 -11.70 17.80
CA VAL A 190 2.46 -11.34 16.59
C VAL A 190 0.97 -11.60 16.82
N ALA A 191 0.14 -10.60 16.56
CA ALA A 191 -1.32 -10.69 16.62
C ALA A 191 -1.90 -10.91 15.23
N ASN A 192 -2.38 -12.10 14.94
CA ASN A 192 -2.95 -12.46 13.64
C ASN A 192 -4.48 -12.52 13.72
N ILE A 193 -5.14 -12.04 12.68
CA ILE A 193 -6.60 -12.11 12.57
C ILE A 193 -7.02 -12.76 11.25
N VAL A 194 -8.00 -13.65 11.33
CA VAL A 194 -8.56 -14.35 10.18
C VAL A 194 -10.04 -14.06 10.08
N PHE A 195 -10.46 -13.40 9.02
CA PHE A 195 -11.87 -13.20 8.69
C PHE A 195 -12.34 -14.37 7.83
N SER A 196 -13.03 -15.33 8.42
CA SER A 196 -13.45 -16.57 7.74
C SER A 196 -14.80 -16.48 7.04
N GLY A 197 -15.43 -15.31 7.02
CA GLY A 197 -16.77 -15.08 6.48
C GLY A 197 -17.06 -13.58 6.35
N SER A 198 -18.32 -13.23 6.05
CA SER A 198 -18.69 -11.81 5.93
C SER A 198 -18.62 -11.11 7.29
N ASN A 199 -17.81 -10.06 7.43
CA ASN A 199 -17.55 -9.40 8.71
C ASN A 199 -17.52 -7.88 8.60
N THR A 200 -17.73 -7.18 9.72
CA THR A 200 -17.57 -5.72 9.81
C THR A 200 -16.82 -5.30 11.07
N VAL A 201 -15.83 -4.43 10.90
CA VAL A 201 -15.09 -3.77 11.98
C VAL A 201 -15.52 -2.30 12.04
N TYR A 202 -16.16 -1.91 13.14
CA TYR A 202 -16.75 -0.57 13.33
C TYR A 202 -15.76 0.50 13.82
N GLY A 203 -14.70 0.07 14.48
CA GLY A 203 -13.64 0.92 14.99
C GLY A 203 -12.33 0.64 14.28
N THR A 204 -11.22 0.85 14.99
CA THR A 204 -9.87 0.68 14.46
C THR A 204 -9.41 -0.76 14.59
N THR A 205 -8.62 -1.22 13.62
CA THR A 205 -7.78 -2.41 13.75
C THR A 205 -6.35 -1.94 13.93
N ASN A 206 -5.76 -2.18 15.10
CA ASN A 206 -4.35 -1.88 15.35
C ASN A 206 -3.69 -3.09 15.98
N ILE A 207 -2.97 -3.83 15.13
CA ILE A 207 -2.30 -5.08 15.49
C ILE A 207 -0.79 -5.03 15.24
N ASP A 208 -0.23 -3.83 15.02
CA ASP A 208 1.21 -3.59 14.84
C ASP A 208 1.76 -4.50 13.71
N ASP A 209 2.85 -5.25 13.93
CA ASP A 209 3.41 -6.25 13.00
C ASP A 209 2.52 -7.47 12.71
N GLY A 210 1.29 -7.48 13.22
CA GLY A 210 0.30 -8.53 13.09
C GLY A 210 -0.28 -8.71 11.68
N ASN A 211 -0.71 -9.92 11.32
CA ASN A 211 -1.18 -10.20 9.97
C ASN A 211 -2.71 -10.35 9.88
N ILE A 212 -3.31 -9.82 8.82
CA ILE A 212 -4.73 -9.97 8.50
C ILE A 212 -4.89 -10.97 7.35
N LYS A 213 -5.82 -11.91 7.48
CA LYS A 213 -6.23 -12.81 6.39
C LYS A 213 -7.72 -12.66 6.11
N LEU A 214 -8.07 -12.37 4.86
CA LEU A 214 -9.42 -12.10 4.39
C LEU A 214 -9.89 -13.23 3.48
N ASN A 215 -10.75 -14.13 3.98
CA ASN A 215 -11.25 -15.27 3.20
C ASN A 215 -12.66 -15.05 2.61
N ASP A 216 -13.30 -13.92 2.91
CA ASP A 216 -14.63 -13.52 2.45
C ASP A 216 -14.77 -11.99 2.58
N SER A 217 -15.95 -11.44 2.32
CA SER A 217 -16.24 -10.00 2.31
C SER A 217 -15.98 -9.38 3.68
N VAL A 218 -15.16 -8.33 3.76
CA VAL A 218 -14.91 -7.61 5.01
C VAL A 218 -15.02 -6.11 4.78
N THR A 219 -15.67 -5.43 5.71
CA THR A 219 -15.70 -3.97 5.74
C THR A 219 -15.00 -3.46 7.00
N PHE A 220 -13.94 -2.68 6.80
CA PHE A 220 -13.29 -1.89 7.84
C PHE A 220 -13.80 -0.46 7.75
N THR A 221 -14.37 0.03 8.85
CA THR A 221 -14.90 1.41 8.90
C THR A 221 -13.92 2.41 9.50
N GLY A 222 -13.08 1.98 10.46
CA GLY A 222 -11.96 2.76 10.98
C GLY A 222 -10.63 2.37 10.34
N THR A 223 -9.55 2.98 10.83
CA THR A 223 -8.19 2.76 10.32
C THR A 223 -7.72 1.32 10.54
N VAL A 224 -6.79 0.87 9.70
CA VAL A 224 -6.17 -0.45 9.77
C VAL A 224 -4.65 -0.30 9.81
N ASP A 225 -4.08 -0.55 10.98
CA ASP A 225 -2.64 -0.65 11.19
C ASP A 225 -2.27 -2.14 11.40
N ALA A 226 -1.52 -2.70 10.46
CA ALA A 226 -1.14 -4.11 10.45
C ALA A 226 0.25 -4.30 9.82
N GLY A 227 0.83 -5.50 9.90
CA GLY A 227 2.08 -5.83 9.24
C GLY A 227 1.90 -6.37 7.82
N SER A 228 0.77 -7.04 7.57
CA SER A 228 0.40 -7.51 6.23
C SER A 228 -1.10 -7.82 6.12
N ILE A 229 -1.59 -7.86 4.89
CA ILE A 229 -2.96 -8.28 4.57
C ILE A 229 -2.92 -9.32 3.44
N SER A 230 -3.54 -10.47 3.64
CA SER A 230 -3.73 -11.50 2.61
C SER A 230 -5.18 -11.46 2.12
N VAL A 231 -5.37 -11.17 0.84
CA VAL A 231 -6.68 -11.18 0.16
C VAL A 231 -6.85 -12.54 -0.51
N ASP A 232 -7.54 -13.45 0.20
CA ASP A 232 -7.75 -14.86 -0.19
C ASP A 232 -9.21 -15.10 -0.61
N THR A 233 -9.87 -14.07 -1.14
CA THR A 233 -11.26 -14.13 -1.56
C THR A 233 -11.50 -13.38 -2.86
N THR A 234 -12.48 -13.85 -3.64
CA THR A 234 -12.99 -13.14 -4.83
C THR A 234 -14.08 -12.13 -4.48
N ASN A 235 -14.50 -12.07 -3.22
CA ASN A 235 -15.52 -11.14 -2.75
C ASN A 235 -14.91 -9.77 -2.45
N THR A 236 -15.75 -8.73 -2.46
CA THR A 236 -15.31 -7.35 -2.23
C THR A 236 -14.88 -7.12 -0.78
N ILE A 237 -13.70 -6.53 -0.63
CA ILE A 237 -13.18 -5.98 0.62
C ILE A 237 -13.26 -4.45 0.57
N ILE A 238 -13.68 -3.83 1.65
CA ILE A 238 -13.87 -2.38 1.73
C ILE A 238 -13.09 -1.82 2.91
N PHE A 239 -12.18 -0.88 2.64
CA PHE A 239 -11.53 -0.04 3.63
C PHE A 239 -12.08 1.37 3.52
N ASN A 240 -12.85 1.82 4.52
CA ASN A 240 -13.43 3.16 4.54
C ASN A 240 -12.52 4.21 5.18
N SER A 241 -11.35 3.81 5.68
CA SER A 241 -10.38 4.67 6.33
C SER A 241 -8.95 4.25 5.95
N ASP A 242 -7.96 4.97 6.47
CA ASP A 242 -6.55 4.76 6.13
C ASP A 242 -6.11 3.33 6.44
N VAL A 243 -5.25 2.80 5.58
CA VAL A 243 -4.58 1.50 5.79
C VAL A 243 -3.07 1.76 5.83
N ASP A 244 -2.43 1.35 6.92
CA ASP A 244 -0.98 1.48 7.12
C ASP A 244 -0.37 0.10 7.41
N LEU A 245 0.52 -0.35 6.52
CA LEU A 245 1.20 -1.62 6.62
C LEU A 245 2.66 -1.51 7.11
N THR A 246 3.12 -0.32 7.47
CA THR A 246 4.55 -0.03 7.75
C THR A 246 5.08 -0.64 9.04
N ALA A 247 4.21 -1.16 9.90
CA ALA A 247 4.63 -1.94 11.06
C ALA A 247 5.16 -3.33 10.68
N GLY A 248 4.96 -3.76 9.44
CA GLY A 248 5.36 -5.05 8.92
C GLY A 248 6.85 -5.16 8.60
N THR A 249 7.23 -6.36 8.14
CA THR A 249 8.53 -6.59 7.49
C THR A 249 8.41 -6.69 5.97
N THR A 250 7.21 -6.98 5.48
CA THR A 250 6.85 -7.06 4.06
C THR A 250 6.05 -5.86 3.58
N ASP A 251 5.38 -5.18 4.51
CA ASP A 251 4.50 -4.02 4.30
C ASP A 251 3.55 -4.21 3.11
N ALA A 252 2.89 -5.36 3.02
CA ALA A 252 2.21 -5.78 1.80
C ALA A 252 0.75 -6.23 2.00
N MET A 253 -0.14 -5.73 1.13
CA MET A 253 -1.44 -6.32 0.84
C MET A 253 -1.30 -7.25 -0.36
N ASN A 254 -1.38 -8.56 -0.16
CA ASN A 254 -1.16 -9.54 -1.22
C ASN A 254 -2.47 -10.18 -1.69
N PHE A 255 -2.76 -10.08 -2.99
CA PHE A 255 -3.81 -10.86 -3.64
C PHE A 255 -3.33 -12.29 -3.87
N SER A 256 -3.99 -13.27 -3.25
CA SER A 256 -3.77 -14.69 -3.50
C SER A 256 -4.75 -15.26 -4.53
N VAL A 257 -5.85 -14.56 -4.76
CA VAL A 257 -6.89 -14.85 -5.76
C VAL A 257 -7.39 -13.53 -6.37
N ASP A 258 -8.20 -13.63 -7.43
CA ASP A 258 -8.74 -12.47 -8.16
C ASP A 258 -9.85 -11.78 -7.36
N GLY A 259 -9.46 -11.11 -6.28
CA GLY A 259 -10.33 -10.37 -5.36
C GLY A 259 -10.48 -8.90 -5.72
N GLU A 260 -11.44 -8.25 -5.08
CA GLU A 260 -11.68 -6.82 -5.25
C GLU A 260 -11.45 -6.09 -3.92
N VAL A 261 -10.64 -5.03 -3.95
CA VAL A 261 -10.40 -4.14 -2.81
C VAL A 261 -10.81 -2.73 -3.17
N LEU A 262 -11.66 -2.13 -2.34
CA LEU A 262 -12.04 -0.72 -2.39
C LEU A 262 -11.31 0.04 -1.28
N LEU A 263 -10.50 1.01 -1.67
CA LEU A 263 -9.82 1.95 -0.78
C LEU A 263 -10.55 3.30 -0.87
N ASN A 264 -11.09 3.79 0.25
CA ASN A 264 -11.78 5.09 0.29
C ASN A 264 -10.93 6.21 0.89
N GLU A 265 -9.76 5.89 1.46
CA GLU A 265 -8.77 6.85 1.97
C GLU A 265 -7.36 6.39 1.56
N ASP A 266 -6.34 6.95 2.23
CA ASP A 266 -4.93 6.72 1.91
C ASP A 266 -4.49 5.28 2.24
N PHE A 267 -3.47 4.82 1.51
CA PHE A 267 -2.85 3.51 1.69
C PHE A 267 -1.33 3.65 1.79
N THR A 268 -0.74 3.04 2.82
CA THR A 268 0.70 2.99 3.01
C THR A 268 1.16 1.53 3.09
N GLY A 269 2.10 1.17 2.22
CA GLY A 269 2.57 -0.19 1.98
C GLY A 269 2.53 -0.52 0.49
N ASN A 270 3.01 -1.72 0.14
CA ASN A 270 2.89 -2.28 -1.18
C ASN A 270 1.55 -3.01 -1.34
N ILE A 271 1.00 -2.97 -2.53
CA ILE A 271 -0.07 -3.88 -2.95
C ILE A 271 0.57 -4.87 -3.91
N THR A 272 0.51 -6.15 -3.65
CA THR A 272 1.19 -7.19 -4.44
C THR A 272 0.20 -8.23 -4.94
N SER A 273 0.63 -9.00 -5.93
CA SER A 273 -0.10 -10.15 -6.42
C SER A 273 0.75 -11.41 -6.34
N GLY A 274 0.17 -12.51 -5.88
CA GLY A 274 0.79 -13.84 -5.87
C GLY A 274 0.87 -14.50 -7.26
N GLY A 275 0.27 -13.89 -8.28
CA GLY A 275 0.27 -14.36 -9.66
C GLY A 275 0.20 -13.20 -10.67
N ASP A 276 0.15 -13.53 -11.96
CA ASP A 276 -0.03 -12.52 -13.01
C ASP A 276 -1.51 -12.15 -13.13
N ASN A 277 -1.78 -10.86 -13.33
CA ASN A 277 -3.10 -10.27 -13.55
C ASN A 277 -4.13 -10.58 -12.47
N LEU A 278 -3.73 -10.61 -11.20
CA LEU A 278 -4.62 -10.97 -10.11
C LEU A 278 -5.10 -9.75 -9.33
N GLY A 279 -6.41 -9.69 -9.10
CA GLY A 279 -7.01 -8.72 -8.22
C GLY A 279 -7.34 -7.40 -8.90
N THR A 280 -8.35 -6.74 -8.34
CA THR A 280 -8.79 -5.41 -8.71
C THR A 280 -8.66 -4.49 -7.50
N VAL A 281 -7.95 -3.38 -7.66
CA VAL A 281 -7.85 -2.32 -6.66
C VAL A 281 -8.60 -1.12 -7.18
N THR A 282 -9.58 -0.63 -6.42
CA THR A 282 -10.35 0.56 -6.75
C THR A 282 -10.08 1.65 -5.73
N ILE A 283 -9.49 2.76 -6.20
CA ILE A 283 -9.31 3.97 -5.41
C ILE A 283 -10.59 4.78 -5.53
N VAL A 284 -11.43 4.70 -4.49
CA VAL A 284 -12.79 5.21 -4.50
C VAL A 284 -12.79 6.71 -4.30
N GLY A 285 -13.18 7.44 -5.33
CA GLY A 285 -13.31 8.88 -5.27
C GLY A 285 -14.62 9.35 -4.62
N ASN A 286 -15.07 10.55 -4.98
CA ASN A 286 -16.39 11.07 -4.64
C ASN A 286 -16.82 12.15 -5.65
N GLY A 287 -17.98 12.77 -5.44
CA GLY A 287 -18.48 13.86 -6.30
C GLY A 287 -17.66 15.15 -6.29
N THR A 288 -16.54 15.20 -5.55
CA THR A 288 -15.63 16.34 -5.47
C THR A 288 -14.21 16.03 -5.97
N GLY A 289 -13.92 14.79 -6.38
CA GLY A 289 -12.58 14.43 -6.84
C GLY A 289 -11.60 14.27 -5.69
N LYS A 290 -12.02 13.51 -4.67
CA LYS A 290 -11.23 13.25 -3.46
C LYS A 290 -9.77 12.94 -3.81
N GLU A 291 -8.84 13.66 -3.18
CA GLU A 291 -7.43 13.30 -3.24
C GLU A 291 -7.16 12.11 -2.32
N GLN A 292 -6.44 11.12 -2.82
CA GLN A 292 -5.98 9.96 -2.07
C GLN A 292 -4.52 9.68 -2.41
N ILE A 293 -3.74 9.33 -1.40
CA ILE A 293 -2.32 9.07 -1.49
C ILE A 293 -2.08 7.57 -1.31
N ILE A 294 -1.37 6.98 -2.27
CA ILE A 294 -0.85 5.62 -2.19
C ILE A 294 0.67 5.71 -2.05
N THR A 295 1.19 5.25 -0.92
CA THR A 295 2.62 5.23 -0.64
C THR A 295 3.13 3.80 -0.68
N GLY A 296 3.88 3.46 -1.73
CA GLY A 296 4.35 2.11 -2.03
C GLY A 296 3.95 1.65 -3.43
N ASN A 297 4.51 0.52 -3.85
CA ASN A 297 4.27 -0.01 -5.19
C ASN A 297 2.89 -0.67 -5.28
N ILE A 298 2.28 -0.62 -6.47
CA ILE A 298 1.09 -1.40 -6.80
C ILE A 298 1.49 -2.47 -7.82
N GLY A 299 1.28 -3.74 -7.50
CA GLY A 299 1.91 -4.87 -8.17
C GLY A 299 3.41 -4.98 -7.89
N THR A 300 4.03 -6.03 -8.43
CA THR A 300 5.43 -6.38 -8.10
C THR A 300 6.36 -6.28 -9.30
N SER A 301 5.88 -6.71 -10.46
CA SER A 301 6.59 -6.73 -11.74
C SER A 301 5.60 -6.98 -12.86
N THR A 302 6.07 -6.95 -14.11
CA THR A 302 5.27 -7.31 -15.29
C THR A 302 4.93 -8.81 -15.41
N SER A 303 5.29 -9.63 -14.43
CA SER A 303 4.94 -11.07 -14.36
C SER A 303 4.18 -11.43 -13.08
N SER A 304 3.87 -10.41 -12.29
CA SER A 304 3.17 -10.49 -11.01
C SER A 304 2.46 -9.16 -10.80
N ASP A 305 1.81 -8.70 -11.88
CA ASP A 305 1.03 -7.48 -11.89
C ASP A 305 -0.34 -7.73 -11.27
N ILE A 306 -0.96 -6.67 -10.77
CA ILE A 306 -2.38 -6.75 -10.43
C ILE A 306 -3.22 -6.73 -11.72
N GLY A 307 -4.43 -7.27 -11.68
CA GLY A 307 -5.32 -7.29 -12.83
C GLY A 307 -5.74 -5.89 -13.26
N ILE A 308 -6.42 -5.16 -12.38
CA ILE A 308 -6.97 -3.83 -12.68
C ILE A 308 -6.69 -2.85 -11.54
N LEU A 309 -6.15 -1.69 -11.88
CA LEU A 309 -6.13 -0.51 -11.03
C LEU A 309 -7.18 0.50 -11.51
N ASN A 310 -8.22 0.72 -10.73
CA ASN A 310 -9.26 1.71 -11.00
C ASN A 310 -8.96 3.01 -10.23
N ILE A 311 -8.85 4.12 -10.97
CA ILE A 311 -8.78 5.47 -10.42
C ILE A 311 -10.17 6.07 -10.50
N GLY A 312 -10.84 6.18 -9.36
CA GLY A 312 -12.28 6.34 -9.31
C GLY A 312 -13.00 5.01 -9.50
N SER A 313 -14.21 4.92 -8.94
CA SER A 313 -15.09 3.77 -9.08
C SER A 313 -15.98 3.90 -10.32
N ASP A 314 -16.12 2.81 -11.06
CA ASP A 314 -17.05 2.66 -12.18
C ASP A 314 -18.47 2.24 -11.73
N THR A 315 -18.62 1.81 -10.47
CA THR A 315 -19.87 1.29 -9.90
C THR A 315 -20.57 2.27 -8.95
N ILE A 316 -19.85 3.28 -8.46
CA ILE A 316 -20.40 4.31 -7.57
C ILE A 316 -20.77 5.54 -8.38
N ASP A 317 -22.02 6.00 -8.25
CA ASP A 317 -22.52 7.17 -8.97
C ASP A 317 -21.76 8.44 -8.60
N SER A 318 -21.57 9.30 -9.59
CA SER A 318 -20.87 10.57 -9.45
C SER A 318 -19.47 10.44 -8.85
N ASN A 319 -18.74 9.38 -9.20
CA ASN A 319 -17.44 9.07 -8.63
C ASN A 319 -16.31 9.46 -9.59
N TYR A 320 -15.39 10.28 -9.08
CA TYR A 320 -14.07 10.47 -9.66
C TYR A 320 -13.06 10.75 -8.55
N SER A 321 -11.80 10.40 -8.77
CA SER A 321 -10.71 10.47 -7.79
C SER A 321 -9.54 11.29 -8.32
N ARG A 322 -8.78 11.91 -7.43
CA ARG A 322 -7.41 12.35 -7.70
C ARG A 322 -6.47 11.45 -6.90
N THR A 323 -5.78 10.53 -7.56
CA THR A 323 -4.92 9.57 -6.88
C THR A 323 -3.46 9.91 -7.13
N VAL A 324 -2.69 10.11 -6.06
CA VAL A 324 -1.25 10.34 -6.10
C VAL A 324 -0.54 9.07 -5.66
N ILE A 325 0.38 8.57 -6.47
CA ILE A 325 1.14 7.34 -6.18
C ILE A 325 2.62 7.68 -6.01
N TYR A 326 3.15 7.33 -4.84
CA TYR A 326 4.58 7.35 -4.51
C TYR A 326 5.14 5.92 -4.59
N GLY A 327 5.27 5.41 -5.82
CA GLY A 327 5.68 4.04 -6.09
C GLY A 327 5.43 3.64 -7.53
N ASP A 328 6.06 2.56 -7.98
CA ASP A 328 5.84 2.00 -9.31
C ASP A 328 4.49 1.27 -9.37
N VAL A 329 3.86 1.33 -10.55
CA VAL A 329 2.58 0.67 -10.86
C VAL A 329 2.79 -0.42 -11.90
N TYR A 330 2.66 -1.66 -11.46
CA TYR A 330 2.57 -2.89 -12.23
C TYR A 330 1.13 -3.42 -12.15
N ALA A 331 0.28 -2.91 -13.03
CA ALA A 331 -1.04 -3.48 -13.29
C ALA A 331 -1.16 -3.81 -14.78
N ASN A 332 -1.96 -4.81 -15.14
CA ASN A 332 -2.26 -5.09 -16.55
C ASN A 332 -3.03 -3.93 -17.19
N SER A 333 -4.06 -3.45 -16.48
CA SER A 333 -4.83 -2.28 -16.88
C SER A 333 -4.96 -1.27 -15.75
N THR A 334 -4.81 0.01 -16.09
CA THR A 334 -5.20 1.12 -15.23
C THR A 334 -6.35 1.87 -15.92
N VAL A 335 -7.46 2.03 -15.22
CA VAL A 335 -8.69 2.64 -15.77
C VAL A 335 -9.05 3.89 -15.00
N LEU A 336 -9.18 5.01 -15.69
CA LEU A 336 -9.57 6.30 -15.11
C LEU A 336 -11.09 6.46 -15.24
N ASN A 337 -11.81 6.07 -14.19
CA ASN A 337 -13.28 6.00 -14.15
C ASN A 337 -13.89 7.29 -13.64
N ASN A 338 -15.07 7.63 -14.17
CA ASN A 338 -15.71 8.93 -13.94
C ASN A 338 -17.23 8.84 -13.78
N ASN A 339 -17.70 7.69 -13.29
CA ASN A 339 -19.04 7.18 -13.47
C ASN A 339 -20.15 8.25 -13.26
N GLY A 340 -20.80 8.64 -14.35
CA GLY A 340 -21.93 9.58 -14.34
C GLY A 340 -21.55 11.04 -14.07
N THR A 341 -20.27 11.42 -14.13
CA THR A 341 -19.81 12.81 -13.95
C THR A 341 -19.29 13.42 -15.25
N THR A 342 -19.18 14.75 -15.28
CA THR A 342 -18.45 15.49 -16.32
C THR A 342 -16.98 15.74 -15.95
N ASN A 343 -16.60 15.38 -14.72
CA ASN A 343 -15.24 15.59 -14.22
C ASN A 343 -14.40 14.36 -14.52
N SER A 344 -13.08 14.54 -14.49
CA SER A 344 -12.13 13.46 -14.80
C SER A 344 -11.36 13.05 -13.56
N SER A 345 -11.28 11.75 -13.35
CA SER A 345 -10.33 11.10 -12.48
C SER A 345 -8.94 11.39 -12.98
N THR A 346 -8.06 11.62 -12.02
CA THR A 346 -6.69 12.05 -12.26
C THR A 346 -5.76 11.05 -11.58
N LEU A 347 -4.87 10.45 -12.36
CA LEU A 347 -3.72 9.72 -11.85
C LEU A 347 -2.51 10.63 -11.84
N VAL A 348 -1.87 10.78 -10.69
CA VAL A 348 -0.61 11.51 -10.52
C VAL A 348 0.47 10.51 -10.15
N LEU A 349 1.52 10.43 -10.96
CA LEU A 349 2.74 9.69 -10.62
C LEU A 349 3.77 10.66 -10.07
N ALA A 350 4.24 10.39 -8.85
CA ALA A 350 5.31 11.17 -8.24
C ALA A 350 6.63 11.00 -9.01
N ASP A 351 7.58 11.91 -8.78
CA ASP A 351 8.92 11.83 -9.37
C ASP A 351 9.58 10.47 -9.09
N GLY A 352 10.12 9.84 -10.13
CA GLY A 352 10.73 8.51 -10.09
C GLY A 352 9.75 7.35 -10.20
N SER A 353 8.43 7.57 -10.09
CA SER A 353 7.40 6.53 -10.19
C SER A 353 7.10 6.20 -11.65
N ASN A 354 7.05 4.90 -11.98
CA ASN A 354 6.78 4.40 -13.33
C ASN A 354 5.49 3.60 -13.38
N ILE A 355 4.93 3.41 -14.57
CA ILE A 355 3.73 2.62 -14.78
C ILE A 355 3.86 1.73 -16.02
N THR A 356 3.50 0.47 -15.87
CA THR A 356 3.57 -0.51 -16.98
C THR A 356 2.24 -0.82 -17.63
N SER A 357 1.14 -0.35 -17.03
CA SER A 357 -0.22 -0.68 -17.45
C SER A 357 -0.60 -0.14 -18.82
N THR A 358 -1.52 -0.86 -19.47
CA THR A 358 -2.37 -0.21 -20.48
C THR A 358 -3.31 0.76 -19.76
N ILE A 359 -3.19 2.05 -20.06
CA ILE A 359 -3.97 3.09 -19.41
C ILE A 359 -5.17 3.46 -20.27
N THR A 360 -6.37 3.45 -19.69
CA THR A 360 -7.62 3.71 -20.39
C THR A 360 -8.55 4.63 -19.60
N THR A 361 -9.60 5.09 -20.24
CA THR A 361 -10.72 5.80 -19.62
C THR A 361 -12.01 5.09 -20.00
N ALA A 362 -12.97 5.03 -19.07
CA ALA A 362 -14.29 4.47 -19.35
C ALA A 362 -15.06 5.27 -20.41
N ASP A 363 -14.91 6.60 -20.37
CA ASP A 363 -15.57 7.55 -21.25
C ASP A 363 -14.55 8.30 -22.11
N ALA A 364 -14.85 8.49 -23.40
CA ALA A 364 -13.95 9.18 -24.32
C ALA A 364 -13.73 10.66 -23.93
N ASN A 365 -12.49 11.13 -24.08
CA ASN A 365 -12.03 12.47 -23.71
C ASN A 365 -12.16 12.76 -22.20
N MET A 366 -11.99 11.72 -21.39
CA MET A 366 -12.00 11.78 -19.93
C MET A 366 -10.76 11.08 -19.38
N GLY A 367 -10.52 11.22 -18.08
CA GLY A 367 -9.27 10.77 -17.45
C GLY A 367 -8.11 11.72 -17.70
N ILE A 368 -7.32 11.96 -16.66
CA ILE A 368 -6.13 12.81 -16.69
C ILE A 368 -4.95 12.04 -16.11
N ILE A 369 -3.80 12.10 -16.77
CA ILE A 369 -2.52 11.64 -16.20
C ILE A 369 -1.64 12.87 -15.94
N THR A 370 -1.01 12.92 -14.77
CA THR A 370 0.02 13.90 -14.46
C THR A 370 1.30 13.19 -14.05
N LEU A 371 2.42 13.56 -14.67
CA LEU A 371 3.76 13.10 -14.32
C LEU A 371 4.49 14.26 -13.62
N ASP A 372 4.49 14.25 -12.28
CA ASP A 372 5.03 15.36 -11.48
C ASP A 372 6.57 15.45 -11.53
N GLY A 373 7.23 14.44 -12.10
CA GLY A 373 8.66 14.39 -12.29
C GLY A 373 9.07 13.47 -13.44
N SER A 374 10.20 12.78 -13.26
CA SER A 374 10.70 11.81 -14.22
C SER A 374 9.97 10.50 -14.03
N SER A 375 9.30 10.04 -15.08
CA SER A 375 8.47 8.84 -15.05
C SER A 375 8.50 8.16 -16.41
N THR A 376 8.38 6.84 -16.41
CA THR A 376 8.19 6.04 -17.62
C THR A 376 6.80 5.42 -17.62
N VAL A 377 6.05 5.67 -18.69
CA VAL A 377 4.79 5.02 -19.02
C VAL A 377 5.10 4.02 -20.13
N SER A 378 5.16 2.72 -19.81
CA SER A 378 5.55 1.72 -20.81
C SER A 378 4.38 1.14 -21.60
N GLY A 379 3.21 1.03 -20.99
CA GLY A 379 1.98 0.60 -21.68
C GLY A 379 1.38 1.70 -22.55
N SER A 380 0.42 1.34 -23.41
CA SER A 380 -0.27 2.31 -24.26
C SER A 380 -1.19 3.21 -23.43
N VAL A 381 -1.38 4.45 -23.90
CA VAL A 381 -2.19 5.45 -23.20
C VAL A 381 -3.40 5.82 -24.05
N GLY A 382 -4.60 5.56 -23.54
CA GLY A 382 -5.85 5.78 -24.26
C GLY A 382 -6.00 4.87 -25.50
N SER A 383 -7.00 5.17 -26.32
CA SER A 383 -7.20 4.52 -27.63
C SER A 383 -7.88 5.48 -28.62
N SER A 384 -7.88 5.15 -29.91
CA SER A 384 -8.49 5.98 -30.96
C SER A 384 -10.01 6.21 -30.78
N GLY A 385 -10.72 5.34 -30.07
CA GLY A 385 -12.14 5.49 -29.73
C GLY A 385 -12.41 6.11 -28.36
N ALA A 386 -11.38 6.17 -27.50
CA ALA A 386 -11.46 6.67 -26.14
C ALA A 386 -10.13 7.34 -25.78
N LEU A 387 -9.93 8.56 -26.29
CA LEU A 387 -8.79 9.40 -25.93
C LEU A 387 -8.88 9.76 -24.44
N LEU A 388 -7.75 9.87 -23.76
CA LEU A 388 -7.73 10.58 -22.49
C LEU A 388 -8.06 12.05 -22.70
N LYS A 389 -8.53 12.74 -21.66
CA LYS A 389 -8.75 14.19 -21.73
C LYS A 389 -7.43 14.94 -21.84
N GLU A 390 -6.51 14.65 -20.94
CA GLU A 390 -5.32 15.48 -20.74
C GLU A 390 -4.18 14.66 -20.17
N ILE A 391 -2.97 14.94 -20.64
CA ILE A 391 -1.73 14.43 -20.07
C ILE A 391 -0.88 15.64 -19.72
N ASN A 392 -0.45 15.74 -18.46
CA ASN A 392 0.45 16.79 -18.00
C ASN A 392 1.83 16.15 -17.76
N ALA A 393 2.86 16.63 -18.47
CA ALA A 393 4.19 16.05 -18.43
C ALA A 393 5.29 17.13 -18.60
N GLY A 394 6.55 16.71 -18.53
CA GLY A 394 7.69 17.61 -18.76
C GLY A 394 7.89 18.64 -17.64
N ALA A 395 7.68 18.22 -16.39
CA ALA A 395 7.98 19.04 -15.22
C ALA A 395 9.43 19.57 -15.22
N ASN A 396 9.71 20.64 -14.47
CA ASN A 396 11.00 21.33 -14.53
C ASN A 396 12.19 20.41 -14.22
N GLY A 397 13.11 20.29 -15.17
CA GLY A 397 14.32 19.47 -15.02
C GLY A 397 14.08 17.96 -15.02
N SER A 398 12.88 17.50 -15.35
CA SER A 398 12.53 16.08 -15.40
C SER A 398 12.50 15.52 -16.82
N SER A 399 12.40 14.19 -16.92
CA SER A 399 12.21 13.48 -18.20
C SER A 399 11.04 12.50 -18.10
N SER A 400 9.94 12.82 -18.76
CA SER A 400 8.79 11.93 -18.92
C SER A 400 8.94 11.09 -20.19
N THR A 401 8.68 9.79 -20.13
CA THR A 401 8.81 8.90 -21.31
C THR A 401 7.53 8.09 -21.53
N PHE A 402 6.98 8.18 -22.73
CA PHE A 402 5.92 7.31 -23.22
C PHE A 402 6.51 6.31 -24.20
N SER A 403 6.56 5.03 -23.82
CA SER A 403 7.22 4.00 -24.63
C SER A 403 6.36 3.48 -25.79
N SER A 404 5.05 3.72 -25.73
CA SER A 404 4.04 3.24 -26.66
C SER A 404 3.17 4.40 -27.17
N ASP A 405 2.22 4.09 -28.06
CA ASP A 405 1.29 5.09 -28.61
C ASP A 405 0.46 5.78 -27.53
N VAL A 406 0.20 7.07 -27.75
CA VAL A 406 -0.54 7.96 -26.88
C VAL A 406 -1.74 8.55 -27.62
N TYR A 407 -2.92 8.33 -27.04
CA TYR A 407 -4.20 8.87 -27.47
C TYR A 407 -4.79 9.75 -26.38
N ALA A 408 -4.63 11.06 -26.51
CA ALA A 408 -5.17 12.05 -25.57
C ALA A 408 -5.63 13.29 -26.32
N THR A 409 -6.66 13.98 -25.83
CA THR A 409 -7.11 15.24 -26.44
C THR A 409 -5.98 16.26 -26.40
N ASN A 410 -5.33 16.44 -25.24
CA ASN A 410 -4.16 17.30 -25.12
C ASN A 410 -3.00 16.64 -24.37
N LEU A 411 -1.78 16.95 -24.79
CA LEU A 411 -0.55 16.72 -24.04
C LEU A 411 0.05 18.08 -23.70
N ASP A 412 0.15 18.38 -22.42
CA ASP A 412 0.64 19.64 -21.90
C ASP A 412 2.06 19.47 -21.37
N VAL A 413 2.97 20.28 -21.92
CA VAL A 413 4.35 20.39 -21.47
C VAL A 413 4.39 21.51 -20.44
N GLU A 414 4.30 21.13 -19.17
CA GLU A 414 4.04 22.03 -18.04
C GLU A 414 5.28 22.77 -17.53
N GLY A 415 6.48 22.20 -17.74
CA GLY A 415 7.74 22.76 -17.27
C GLY A 415 8.81 22.84 -18.35
N THR A 416 10.04 23.07 -17.92
CA THR A 416 11.23 23.07 -18.78
C THR A 416 11.84 21.68 -18.98
N GLY A 417 11.13 20.62 -18.61
CA GLY A 417 11.59 19.25 -18.75
C GLY A 417 11.45 18.72 -20.17
N THR A 418 11.72 17.43 -20.32
CA THR A 418 11.62 16.70 -21.59
C THR A 418 10.47 15.71 -21.56
N VAL A 419 9.69 15.65 -22.64
CA VAL A 419 8.71 14.60 -22.91
C VAL A 419 9.21 13.78 -24.11
N ASN A 420 9.54 12.51 -23.89
CA ASN A 420 9.94 11.58 -24.93
C ASN A 420 8.74 10.77 -25.40
N LEU A 421 8.41 10.87 -26.68
CA LEU A 421 7.38 10.08 -27.35
C LEU A 421 8.07 9.04 -28.24
N ASN A 422 8.09 7.78 -27.76
CA ASN A 422 8.65 6.66 -28.50
C ASN A 422 7.60 5.92 -29.34
N GLY A 423 6.32 6.26 -29.18
CA GLY A 423 5.22 5.89 -30.06
C GLY A 423 4.53 7.14 -30.62
N ASP A 424 3.46 6.93 -31.39
CA ASP A 424 2.72 8.02 -32.01
C ASP A 424 1.91 8.81 -30.96
N TYR A 425 1.79 10.12 -31.16
CA TYR A 425 0.81 10.92 -30.43
C TYR A 425 -0.36 11.27 -31.34
N THR A 426 -1.58 10.89 -30.94
CA THR A 426 -2.83 11.22 -31.65
C THR A 426 -3.77 11.96 -30.71
N GLY A 427 -4.21 13.14 -31.14
CA GLY A 427 -4.96 14.04 -30.27
C GLY A 427 -5.46 15.29 -30.97
N THR A 428 -5.84 16.27 -30.17
CA THR A 428 -6.12 17.63 -30.66
C THR A 428 -4.84 18.45 -30.72
N ALA A 429 -4.08 18.49 -29.62
CA ALA A 429 -2.83 19.25 -29.59
C ALA A 429 -1.80 18.78 -28.56
N ILE A 430 -0.53 18.95 -28.92
CA ILE A 430 0.56 19.13 -27.96
C ILE A 430 0.65 20.63 -27.63
N ARG A 431 0.60 21.00 -26.35
CA ARG A 431 0.62 22.38 -25.86
C ARG A 431 1.85 22.64 -25.00
N TYR A 432 2.67 23.61 -25.40
CA TYR A 432 3.76 24.10 -24.56
C TYR A 432 3.24 25.20 -23.62
N ASN A 433 3.01 24.82 -22.36
CA ASN A 433 2.67 25.75 -21.28
C ASN A 433 3.95 26.39 -20.71
N ALA A 434 5.09 25.73 -20.87
CA ALA A 434 6.43 26.23 -20.55
C ALA A 434 7.45 25.88 -21.65
N ASP A 435 8.69 26.38 -21.50
CA ASP A 435 9.79 26.20 -22.47
C ASP A 435 10.45 24.81 -22.38
N GLY A 436 9.64 23.75 -22.32
CA GLY A 436 10.08 22.36 -22.31
C GLY A 436 10.38 21.83 -23.70
N THR A 437 10.78 20.56 -23.76
CA THR A 437 11.14 19.88 -25.00
C THR A 437 10.26 18.65 -25.24
N VAL A 438 9.73 18.49 -26.45
CA VAL A 438 9.17 17.21 -26.90
C VAL A 438 10.14 16.57 -27.88
N VAL A 439 10.43 15.29 -27.66
CA VAL A 439 11.31 14.48 -28.51
C VAL A 439 10.49 13.36 -29.13
N LEU A 440 10.51 13.28 -30.46
CA LEU A 440 9.96 12.15 -31.21
C LEU A 440 11.07 11.16 -31.52
N ALA A 441 10.84 9.89 -31.21
CA ALA A 441 11.73 8.82 -31.65
C ALA A 441 11.64 8.62 -33.17
N ASN A 442 12.61 7.90 -33.72
CA ASN A 442 12.58 7.53 -35.14
C ASN A 442 11.39 6.63 -35.45
N GLY A 443 10.53 7.06 -36.37
CA GLY A 443 9.30 6.38 -36.76
C GLY A 443 8.06 6.80 -35.97
N SER A 444 8.20 7.68 -34.97
CA SER A 444 7.07 8.20 -34.19
C SER A 444 6.51 9.47 -34.82
N ASP A 445 5.18 9.53 -34.97
CA ASP A 445 4.46 10.61 -35.60
C ASP A 445 3.61 11.42 -34.60
N VAL A 446 3.30 12.67 -34.97
CA VAL A 446 2.36 13.54 -34.26
C VAL A 446 1.17 13.82 -35.16
N ASN A 447 0.04 13.21 -34.80
CA ASN A 447 -1.25 13.34 -35.47
C ASN A 447 -2.14 14.40 -34.82
N SER A 448 -1.59 15.59 -34.62
CA SER A 448 -2.25 16.70 -33.92
C SER A 448 -1.55 18.03 -34.20
N ALA A 449 -2.15 19.14 -33.76
CA ALA A 449 -1.48 20.44 -33.78
C ALA A 449 -0.39 20.52 -32.68
N ILE A 450 0.64 21.33 -32.89
CA ILE A 450 1.63 21.67 -31.88
C ILE A 450 1.53 23.16 -31.62
N THR A 451 1.28 23.57 -30.38
CA THR A 451 0.94 24.96 -30.04
C THR A 451 1.71 25.48 -28.85
N THR A 452 1.84 26.80 -28.79
CA THR A 452 2.34 27.56 -27.64
C THR A 452 1.47 28.81 -27.46
N ALA A 453 1.35 29.31 -26.24
CA ALA A 453 0.63 30.55 -25.96
C ALA A 453 1.44 31.82 -26.32
N THR A 454 2.77 31.71 -26.30
CA THR A 454 3.68 32.84 -26.56
C THR A 454 4.76 32.48 -27.56
N THR A 455 5.23 33.49 -28.29
CA THR A 455 6.40 33.34 -29.16
C THR A 455 7.62 32.90 -28.35
N ASN A 456 8.50 32.12 -28.99
CA ASN A 456 9.77 31.70 -28.41
C ASN A 456 9.60 30.86 -27.14
N THR A 457 8.68 29.90 -27.18
CA THR A 457 8.46 28.90 -26.13
C THR A 457 8.36 27.52 -26.78
N GLY A 458 9.02 26.53 -26.16
CA GLY A 458 8.93 25.11 -26.52
C GLY A 458 9.92 24.70 -27.61
N THR A 459 10.54 23.54 -27.44
CA THR A 459 11.44 22.93 -28.43
C THR A 459 10.89 21.59 -28.89
N LEU A 460 10.74 21.40 -30.20
CA LEU A 460 10.39 20.11 -30.79
C LEU A 460 11.62 19.48 -31.44
N THR A 461 11.91 18.22 -31.12
CA THR A 461 13.04 17.48 -31.72
C THR A 461 12.56 16.19 -32.39
N LEU A 462 12.95 15.99 -33.64
CA LEU A 462 12.71 14.77 -34.42
C LEU A 462 14.03 14.00 -34.55
N ASN A 463 14.20 12.95 -33.74
CA ASN A 463 15.45 12.17 -33.72
C ASN A 463 15.63 11.25 -34.95
N GLY A 464 14.61 11.17 -35.82
CA GLY A 464 14.64 10.37 -37.03
C GLY A 464 13.54 10.76 -38.00
N SER A 465 13.04 9.77 -38.73
CA SER A 465 11.95 9.98 -39.67
C SER A 465 10.64 10.05 -38.90
N SER A 466 9.92 11.16 -39.04
CA SER A 466 8.69 11.46 -38.32
C SER A 466 7.83 12.40 -39.14
N THR A 467 6.52 12.32 -38.95
CA THR A 467 5.51 13.18 -39.55
C THR A 467 4.78 13.96 -38.48
N VAL A 468 4.73 15.28 -38.63
CA VAL A 468 3.82 16.14 -37.89
C VAL A 468 2.72 16.56 -38.86
N SER A 469 1.49 16.08 -38.63
CA SER A 469 0.39 16.30 -39.58
C SER A 469 -0.37 17.60 -39.33
N GLY A 470 -0.50 18.04 -38.08
CA GLY A 470 -1.09 19.33 -37.73
C GLY A 470 -0.13 20.50 -37.93
N SER A 471 -0.64 21.72 -37.80
CA SER A 471 0.18 22.93 -37.81
C SER A 471 1.10 22.98 -36.59
N VAL A 472 2.25 23.64 -36.75
CA VAL A 472 3.20 23.90 -35.66
C VAL A 472 3.25 25.39 -35.38
N GLY A 473 2.87 25.82 -34.17
CA GLY A 473 2.77 27.23 -33.79
C GLY A 473 1.67 27.99 -34.52
N SER A 474 1.70 29.32 -34.41
CA SER A 474 0.84 30.24 -35.18
C SER A 474 1.51 31.59 -35.43
N SER A 475 0.97 32.41 -36.34
CA SER A 475 1.51 33.73 -36.72
C SER A 475 1.71 34.73 -35.56
N GLY A 476 1.07 34.52 -34.40
CA GLY A 476 1.27 35.32 -33.18
C GLY A 476 1.97 34.60 -32.02
N ALA A 477 2.25 33.30 -32.19
CA ALA A 477 2.83 32.44 -31.16
C ALA A 477 3.70 31.36 -31.83
N LEU A 478 4.90 31.78 -32.25
CA LEU A 478 5.89 30.91 -32.88
C LEU A 478 6.52 30.00 -31.82
N LEU A 479 6.67 28.72 -32.15
CA LEU A 479 7.50 27.81 -31.37
C LEU A 479 8.94 28.35 -31.28
N LYS A 480 9.68 28.06 -30.21
CA LYS A 480 11.07 28.52 -30.09
C LYS A 480 11.97 27.84 -31.11
N GLU A 481 11.97 26.52 -31.13
CA GLU A 481 12.95 25.77 -31.91
C GLU A 481 12.37 24.45 -32.40
N ILE A 482 12.72 24.09 -33.62
CA ILE A 482 12.49 22.77 -34.19
C ILE A 482 13.84 22.20 -34.61
N ASN A 483 14.21 21.04 -34.07
CA ASN A 483 15.41 20.30 -34.47
C ASN A 483 14.97 19.11 -35.33
N ALA A 484 15.39 19.07 -36.59
CA ALA A 484 14.92 18.07 -37.56
C ALA A 484 16.03 17.68 -38.56
N GLY A 485 15.72 16.74 -39.46
CA GLY A 485 16.64 16.36 -40.54
C GLY A 485 17.82 15.51 -40.04
N ALA A 486 17.59 14.64 -39.05
CA ALA A 486 18.58 13.68 -38.56
C ALA A 486 19.20 12.85 -39.70
N ASN A 487 20.45 12.39 -39.53
CA ASN A 487 21.21 11.70 -40.57
C ASN A 487 20.42 10.54 -41.23
N GLY A 488 20.33 10.58 -42.56
CA GLY A 488 19.66 9.54 -43.34
C GLY A 488 18.14 9.40 -43.11
N SER A 489 17.51 10.38 -42.45
CA SER A 489 16.09 10.36 -42.08
C SER A 489 15.29 11.43 -42.81
N SER A 490 13.96 11.32 -42.77
CA SER A 490 13.02 12.28 -43.36
C SER A 490 12.02 12.80 -42.34
N SER A 491 12.16 14.06 -41.94
CA SER A 491 11.19 14.78 -41.10
C SER A 491 10.16 15.47 -42.00
N THR A 492 8.86 15.28 -41.75
CA THR A 492 7.79 15.84 -42.60
C THR A 492 6.84 16.69 -41.77
N PHE A 493 6.64 17.94 -42.20
CA PHE A 493 5.61 18.83 -41.67
C PHE A 493 4.53 18.97 -42.74
N SER A 494 3.34 18.44 -42.47
CA SER A 494 2.26 18.35 -43.47
C SER A 494 1.46 19.64 -43.62
N SER A 495 1.56 20.52 -42.63
CA SER A 495 0.84 21.80 -42.53
C SER A 495 1.83 22.94 -42.28
N ASP A 496 1.31 24.18 -42.15
CA ASP A 496 2.12 25.35 -41.86
C ASP A 496 2.93 25.23 -40.57
N VAL A 497 4.14 25.79 -40.60
CA VAL A 497 5.10 25.82 -39.51
C VAL A 497 5.44 27.27 -39.16
N TYR A 498 5.14 27.65 -37.92
CA TYR A 498 5.45 28.92 -37.30
C TYR A 498 6.43 28.67 -36.14
N ALA A 499 7.73 28.78 -36.42
CA ALA A 499 8.79 28.56 -35.44
C ALA A 499 9.88 29.61 -35.60
N THR A 500 10.50 30.03 -34.50
CA THR A 500 11.56 31.04 -34.51
C THR A 500 12.75 30.48 -35.28
N ASN A 501 13.19 29.26 -34.96
CA ASN A 501 14.23 28.57 -35.67
C ASN A 501 13.82 27.16 -36.10
N LEU A 502 14.21 26.76 -37.31
CA LEU A 502 14.25 25.39 -37.77
C LEU A 502 15.70 25.00 -38.02
N ASP A 503 16.18 24.03 -37.27
CA ASP A 503 17.56 23.56 -37.29
C ASP A 503 17.62 22.22 -38.02
N VAL A 504 18.40 22.20 -39.10
CA VAL A 504 18.71 21.00 -39.87
C VAL A 504 19.98 20.40 -39.29
N GLU A 505 19.80 19.46 -38.35
CA GLU A 505 20.85 18.93 -37.47
C GLU A 505 21.74 17.86 -38.15
N GLY A 506 21.23 17.19 -39.18
CA GLY A 506 21.93 16.10 -39.87
C GLY A 506 21.91 16.23 -41.38
N THR A 507 22.35 15.16 -42.05
CA THR A 507 22.33 15.03 -43.52
C THR A 507 20.97 14.53 -44.05
N GLY A 508 19.92 14.55 -43.22
CA GLY A 508 18.58 14.10 -43.59
C GLY A 508 17.81 15.14 -44.39
N THR A 509 16.54 14.84 -44.62
CA THR A 509 15.60 15.70 -45.33
C THR A 509 14.54 16.24 -44.37
N VAL A 510 14.21 17.52 -44.50
CA VAL A 510 13.04 18.17 -43.89
C VAL A 510 12.08 18.57 -45.00
N ASN A 511 10.90 17.95 -45.03
CA ASN A 511 9.84 18.29 -45.99
C ASN A 511 8.87 19.28 -45.33
N LEU A 512 8.73 20.46 -45.94
CA LEU A 512 7.77 21.49 -45.58
C LEU A 512 6.65 21.47 -46.63
N ASN A 513 5.52 20.83 -46.29
CA ASN A 513 4.37 20.75 -47.19
C ASN A 513 3.39 21.93 -47.03
N GLY A 514 3.59 22.76 -46.01
CA GLY A 514 2.96 24.06 -45.83
C GLY A 514 4.00 25.18 -45.74
N ASP A 515 3.55 26.38 -45.40
CA ASP A 515 4.42 27.54 -45.28
C ASP A 515 5.34 27.42 -44.07
N TYR A 516 6.56 27.93 -44.18
CA TYR A 516 7.43 28.16 -43.02
C TYR A 516 7.56 29.66 -42.74
N THR A 517 7.13 30.09 -41.55
CA THR A 517 7.31 31.47 -41.07
C THR A 517 8.14 31.46 -39.80
N GLY A 518 9.25 32.20 -39.80
CA GLY A 518 10.21 32.17 -38.71
C GLY A 518 11.28 33.24 -38.80
N THR A 519 12.24 33.18 -37.88
CA THR A 519 13.44 34.02 -37.99
C THR A 519 14.48 33.39 -38.89
N ALA A 520 14.74 32.09 -38.75
CA ALA A 520 15.74 31.40 -39.57
C ALA A 520 15.49 29.90 -39.76
N ILE A 521 15.77 29.42 -40.97
CA ILE A 521 16.16 28.04 -41.22
C ILE A 521 17.70 27.98 -41.12
N ARG A 522 18.21 27.16 -40.22
CA ARG A 522 19.64 27.02 -39.91
C ARG A 522 20.14 25.64 -40.33
N TYR A 523 21.07 25.60 -41.29
CA TYR A 523 21.76 24.37 -41.66
C TYR A 523 22.97 24.16 -40.75
N ASN A 524 22.79 23.33 -39.71
CA ASN A 524 23.86 22.91 -38.80
C ASN A 524 24.68 21.76 -39.41
N ALA A 525 24.08 21.01 -40.34
CA ALA A 525 24.72 20.00 -41.18
C ALA A 525 24.32 20.13 -42.67
N ASP A 526 24.89 19.27 -43.52
CA ASP A 526 24.64 19.25 -44.97
C ASP A 526 23.31 18.54 -45.34
N GLY A 527 22.24 18.86 -44.63
CA GLY A 527 20.91 18.32 -44.86
C GLY A 527 20.15 19.04 -45.97
N THR A 528 18.96 18.53 -46.29
CA THR A 528 18.09 19.09 -47.32
C THR A 528 16.79 19.59 -46.71
N VAL A 529 16.36 20.81 -47.06
CA VAL A 529 14.97 21.24 -46.87
C VAL A 529 14.27 21.20 -48.22
N VAL A 530 13.08 20.61 -48.27
CA VAL A 530 12.23 20.55 -49.46
C VAL A 530 10.99 21.37 -49.18
N LEU A 531 10.77 22.42 -49.97
CA LEU A 531 9.56 23.23 -49.93
C LEU A 531 8.58 22.75 -51.01
N ALA A 532 7.35 22.45 -50.60
CA ALA A 532 6.30 22.02 -51.51
C ALA A 532 5.85 23.13 -52.47
N ASN A 533 5.14 22.72 -53.53
CA ASN A 533 4.61 23.65 -54.52
C ASN A 533 3.52 24.54 -53.90
N GLY A 534 3.64 25.85 -54.11
CA GLY A 534 2.70 26.83 -53.57
C GLY A 534 2.92 27.18 -52.11
N SER A 535 3.97 26.66 -51.46
CA SER A 535 4.37 27.03 -50.11
C SER A 535 5.45 28.11 -50.12
N ASP A 536 5.46 28.94 -49.08
CA ASP A 536 6.40 30.04 -48.89
C ASP A 536 7.37 29.78 -47.72
N VAL A 537 8.58 30.33 -47.83
CA VAL A 537 9.53 30.46 -46.72
C VAL A 537 9.70 31.94 -46.40
N ASN A 538 9.16 32.35 -45.26
CA ASN A 538 9.28 33.70 -44.73
C ASN A 538 10.22 33.70 -43.51
N SER A 539 11.51 33.51 -43.79
CA SER A 539 12.59 33.53 -42.80
C SER A 539 13.94 33.82 -43.45
N ALA A 540 14.97 34.09 -42.64
CA ALA A 540 16.34 33.96 -43.13
C ALA A 540 16.67 32.48 -43.42
N ILE A 541 17.64 32.26 -44.29
CA ILE A 541 18.26 30.94 -44.51
C ILE A 541 19.75 31.11 -44.26
N THR A 542 20.30 30.29 -43.36
CA THR A 542 21.67 30.44 -42.88
C THR A 542 22.38 29.09 -42.82
N THR A 543 23.70 29.10 -42.93
CA THR A 543 24.53 27.89 -42.88
C THR A 543 25.60 28.06 -41.81
N ALA A 544 25.82 27.03 -40.99
CA ALA A 544 26.83 27.06 -39.94
C ALA A 544 28.26 27.07 -40.52
N THR A 545 28.45 26.43 -41.68
CA THR A 545 29.73 26.41 -42.40
C THR A 545 29.52 26.70 -43.89
N THR A 546 30.62 26.92 -44.62
CA THR A 546 30.55 27.14 -46.06
C THR A 546 30.19 25.85 -46.80
N ASN A 547 29.34 25.95 -47.81
CA ASN A 547 28.92 24.81 -48.65
C ASN A 547 28.19 23.69 -47.89
N THR A 548 27.38 24.05 -46.89
CA THR A 548 26.46 23.10 -46.24
C THR A 548 25.01 23.49 -46.50
N GLY A 549 24.16 22.50 -46.71
CA GLY A 549 22.72 22.64 -46.80
C GLY A 549 22.22 22.76 -48.23
N THR A 550 21.09 22.11 -48.50
CA THR A 550 20.38 22.21 -49.78
C THR A 550 18.93 22.62 -49.56
N LEU A 551 18.50 23.73 -50.14
CA LEU A 551 17.08 24.07 -50.24
C LEU A 551 16.56 23.68 -51.62
N THR A 552 15.60 22.75 -51.66
CA THR A 552 14.89 22.36 -52.87
C THR A 552 13.55 23.05 -52.92
N LEU A 553 13.28 23.75 -54.02
CA LEU A 553 11.98 24.36 -54.30
C LEU A 553 11.27 23.50 -55.34
N ASN A 554 10.22 22.78 -54.95
CA ASN A 554 9.41 22.02 -55.89
C ASN A 554 8.50 23.00 -56.66
N GLY A 555 9.09 23.73 -57.61
CA GLY A 555 8.43 24.81 -58.33
C GLY A 555 7.37 24.35 -59.34
N SER A 556 6.24 25.06 -59.28
CA SER A 556 5.12 25.26 -60.25
C SER A 556 4.46 24.05 -60.88
#